data_AF-A0A7V6ZF31-F1
#
_entry.id   AF-A0A7V6ZF31-F1
#
_cell.length_a   1.000
_cell.length_b   1.000
_cell.length_c   1.000
_cell.angle_alpha   90.00
_cell.angle_beta   90.00
_cell.angle_gamma   90.00
#
_symmetry.space_group_name_H-M   'P 1'
#
loop_
_entity.id
_entity.type
_entity.pdbx_description
1 polymer ?
#
loop_
_entity_poly.entity_id
_entity_poly.type
_entity_poly.pdbx_seq_one_letter_code
_entity_poly.pdbx_strand_id
1 'polypeptide(L)' 'MLMKAAGQTNRTRFRKSILRPHLEVGLIEMTIPDKPRSSKQKYRLTKTGRELLEKHPEGEKRNE' A
#
# COMPACT_ATOMS: atom_id res chain seq x y z
N MET A 1 -0.84 10.71 5.43
CA MET A 1 -1.44 9.35 5.54
C MET A 1 -1.48 8.71 4.16
N LEU A 2 -1.22 7.39 4.05
CA LEU A 2 -1.17 6.64 2.79
C LEU A 2 -2.42 6.85 1.90
N MET A 3 -3.60 6.97 2.51
CA MET A 3 -4.86 7.25 1.83
C MET A 3 -4.85 8.58 1.05
N LYS A 4 -4.30 9.65 1.65
CA LYS A 4 -4.20 10.97 1.01
C LYS A 4 -3.22 10.92 -0.17
N ALA A 5 -2.11 10.19 -0.02
CA ALA A 5 -1.13 10.01 -1.10
C ALA A 5 -1.73 9.22 -2.28
N ALA A 6 -2.65 8.31 -2.00
CA ALA A 6 -3.37 7.53 -3.01
C ALA A 6 -4.67 8.19 -3.50
N GLY A 7 -4.89 9.48 -3.20
CA GLY A 7 -6.09 10.22 -3.64
C GLY A 7 -7.43 9.70 -3.10
N GLN A 8 -7.42 8.85 -2.07
CA GLN A 8 -8.62 8.15 -1.61
C GLN A 8 -9.11 8.67 -0.26
N THR A 9 -10.39 9.04 -0.18
CA THR A 9 -11.05 9.51 1.04
C THR A 9 -11.80 8.38 1.74
N ASN A 10 -12.27 7.38 1.00
CA ASN A 10 -13.00 6.25 1.56
C ASN A 10 -12.06 5.11 1.99
N ARG A 11 -12.01 4.85 3.31
CA ARG A 11 -11.15 3.83 3.92
C ARG A 11 -11.44 2.41 3.44
N THR A 12 -12.71 2.09 3.21
CA THR A 12 -13.12 0.75 2.75
C THR A 12 -12.69 0.53 1.31
N ARG A 13 -12.91 1.52 0.42
CA ARG A 13 -12.43 1.46 -0.96
C ARG A 13 -10.92 1.34 -0.98
N PHE A 14 -10.21 2.23 -0.29
CA PHE A 14 -8.74 2.19 -0.18
C PHE A 14 -8.20 0.82 0.24
N ARG A 15 -8.81 0.20 1.26
CA ARG A 15 -8.38 -1.11 1.74
C ARG A 15 -8.61 -2.20 0.70
N LYS A 16 -9.73 -2.17 -0.02
CA LYS A 16 -10.09 -3.18 -1.01
C LYS A 16 -9.37 -3.01 -2.35
N SER A 17 -9.22 -1.78 -2.85
CA SER A 17 -8.67 -1.51 -4.18
C SER A 17 -7.16 -1.33 -4.17
N ILE A 18 -6.57 -0.84 -3.08
CA ILE A 18 -5.14 -0.55 -3.01
C ILE A 18 -4.45 -1.50 -2.06
N LEU A 19 -4.79 -1.50 -0.77
CA LEU A 19 -4.01 -2.28 0.20
C LEU A 19 -4.08 -3.79 -0.03
N ARG A 20 -5.27 -4.37 -0.18
CA ARG A 20 -5.44 -5.83 -0.30
C ARG A 20 -4.68 -6.41 -1.50
N PRO A 21 -4.85 -5.92 -2.74
CA PRO A 21 -4.11 -6.46 -3.88
C PRO A 21 -2.60 -6.41 -3.66
N HIS A 22 -2.07 -5.30 -3.15
CA HIS A 22 -0.62 -5.14 -2.96
C HIS A 22 -0.07 -5.97 -1.79
N LEU A 23 -0.89 -6.27 -0.78
CA LEU A 23 -0.56 -7.23 0.28
C LEU A 23 -0.58 -8.67 -0.25
N GLU A 24 -1.56 -9.02 -1.07
CA GLU A 24 -1.73 -10.36 -1.64
C GLU A 24 -0.61 -10.70 -2.63
N VAL A 25 -0.20 -9.73 -3.46
CA VAL A 25 0.97 -9.89 -4.35
C VAL A 25 2.31 -9.70 -3.63
N GLY A 26 2.29 -9.42 -2.32
CA GLY A 26 3.50 -9.33 -1.50
C GLY A 26 4.40 -8.14 -1.78
N LEU A 27 3.88 -7.05 -2.37
CA LEU A 27 4.66 -5.81 -2.61
C LEU A 27 4.79 -4.97 -1.34
N ILE A 28 3.79 -5.04 -0.48
CA ILE A 28 3.78 -4.39 0.84
C ILE A 28 3.44 -5.42 1.91
N GLU A 29 3.82 -5.12 3.14
CA GLU A 29 3.53 -5.95 4.31
C GLU A 29 3.11 -5.10 5.52
N MET A 30 2.43 -5.76 6.47
CA MET A 30 1.98 -5.17 7.73
C MET A 30 3.13 -5.12 8.75
N THR A 31 3.32 -3.99 9.43
CA THR A 31 4.35 -3.90 10.48
C THR A 31 3.93 -4.56 11.80
N ILE A 32 2.62 -4.71 12.04
CA ILE A 32 2.06 -5.37 13.23
C ILE A 32 1.02 -6.41 12.75
N PRO A 33 1.46 -7.56 12.22
CA PRO A 33 0.56 -8.56 11.67
C PRO A 33 -0.43 -9.12 12.71
N ASP A 34 -0.03 -9.23 13.97
CA ASP A 34 -0.87 -9.77 15.06
C ASP A 34 -2.04 -8.86 15.43
N LYS A 35 -1.97 -7.56 15.09
CA LYS A 35 -3.01 -6.57 15.42
C LYS A 35 -3.39 -5.76 14.18
N PRO A 36 -4.06 -6.38 13.18
CA PRO A 36 -4.35 -5.75 11.88
C PRO A 36 -5.36 -4.59 11.95
N ARG A 37 -6.05 -4.44 13.09
CA ARG A 37 -6.97 -3.33 13.39
C ARG A 37 -6.35 -2.25 14.29
N SER A 38 -5.07 -2.39 14.65
CA SER A 38 -4.36 -1.41 15.48
C SER A 38 -4.38 -0.02 14.84
N SER A 39 -4.61 1.02 15.66
CA SER A 39 -4.47 2.41 15.23
C SER A 39 -3.01 2.76 14.88
N LYS A 40 -2.05 2.01 15.40
CA LYS A 40 -0.61 2.13 15.10
C LYS A 40 -0.17 1.28 13.90
N GLN A 41 -1.11 0.62 13.22
CA GLN A 41 -0.81 -0.19 12.04
C GLN A 41 -0.17 0.67 10.94
N LYS A 42 1.01 0.24 10.48
CA LYS A 42 1.69 0.82 9.31
C LYS A 42 1.92 -0.28 8.27
N TYR A 43 2.28 0.16 7.08
CA TYR A 43 2.65 -0.71 5.97
C TYR A 43 4.06 -0.32 5.52
N ARG A 44 4.85 -1.32 5.11
CA ARG A 44 6.18 -1.11 4.54
C ARG A 44 6.31 -1.89 3.23
N LEU A 45 7.19 -1.42 2.35
CA LEU A 45 7.56 -2.15 1.14
C LEU A 45 8.35 -3.41 1.52
N THR A 46 8.03 -4.51 0.85
CA THR A 46 8.84 -5.73 0.89
C THR A 46 10.05 -5.58 -0.05
N LYS A 47 10.93 -6.58 -0.06
CA LYS A 47 12.04 -6.64 -1.02
C LYS A 47 11.53 -6.59 -2.47
N THR A 48 10.52 -7.40 -2.80
CA THR A 48 9.88 -7.42 -4.12
C THR A 48 9.25 -6.07 -4.47
N GLY A 49 8.60 -5.42 -3.51
CA GLY A 49 8.05 -4.08 -3.72
C GLY A 49 9.11 -3.01 -4.03
N ARG A 50 10.28 -3.11 -3.38
CA ARG A 50 11.41 -2.19 -3.67
C ARG A 50 12.02 -2.47 -5.04
N GLU A 51 12.29 -3.73 -5.36
CA GLU A 51 12.84 -4.12 -6.67
C GLU A 51 11.93 -3.68 -7.83
N LEU A 52 10.61 -3.72 -7.65
CA LEU A 52 9.66 -3.23 -8.64
C LEU A 52 9.77 -1.71 -8.84
N LEU A 53 9.90 -0.95 -7.74
CA LEU A 53 10.07 0.51 -7.80
C LEU A 53 11.40 0.91 -8.41
N GLU A 54 12.47 0.15 -8.17
CA GLU A 54 13.78 0.38 -8.79
C GLU A 54 13.73 0.10 -10.30
N LYS A 55 12.95 -0.90 -10.73
CA LYS A 55 12.75 -1.22 -12.16
C LYS A 55 11.81 -0.24 -12.87
N HIS A 56 10.89 0.39 -12.14
CA HIS A 56 9.94 1.37 -12.66
C HIS A 56 9.94 2.64 -11.78
N PRO A 57 10.94 3.53 -11.94
CA PRO A 57 11.00 4.79 -11.19
C PRO A 57 9.87 5.77 -11.56
N GLU A 58 9.17 5.52 -12.66
CA GLU A 58 8.01 6.27 -13.13
C GLU A 58 6.77 5.89 -12.32
N GLY A 59 6.59 6.54 -11.17
CA GLY A 59 5.29 6.64 -10.51
C GLY A 59 4.32 7.41 -11.40
N GLU A 60 3.75 6.71 -12.38
CA GLU A 60 2.85 7.23 -13.39
C GLU A 60 1.71 7.99 -12.70
N LYS A 61 1.69 9.31 -12.90
CA LYS A 61 0.56 10.17 -12.61
C LYS A 61 -0.62 9.72 -13.46
N ARG A 62 -1.34 8.68 -13.04
CA ARG A 62 -2.71 8.46 -13.52
C ARG A 62 -3.62 9.40 -12.74
N ASN A 63 -3.64 10.64 -13.19
CA ASN A 63 -4.79 11.51 -13.03
C ASN A 63 -5.93 10.91 -13.86
N GLU A 64 -7.05 10.61 -13.23
CA GLU A 64 -8.37 10.84 -13.80
C GLU A 64 -9.35 11.14 -12.65
#